data_AF-A0A6A5A3C5-F1
#
_entry.id   AF-A0A6A5A3C5-F1
#
_cell.length_a   1.000
_cell.length_b   1.000
_cell.length_c   1.000
_cell.angle_alpha   90.00
_cell.angle_beta   90.00
_cell.angle_gamma   90.00
#
_symmetry.space_group_name_H-M   'P 1'
#
loop_
_entity.id
_entity.type
_entity.pdbx_description
1 polymer ?
#
loop_
_entity_poly.entity_id
_entity_poly.type
_entity_poly.pdbx_seq_one_letter_code
_entity_poly.pdbx_strand_id
1 'polypeptide(L)'
;MNFIVRLLLDNPRAEEAHVFWTFVSLCDAESSLYEPGFHTLHTLFTKLEVLVQQQMPDMHRHLQAQGVAVSMFAARWFLTLFTSLETFGPTLVLRLLDLYHLDRHRILCGIALVVLEELKDLVLESEFETILAILQYPRHYMPEPDFAKRKELMQHALVVSITRILLN
;
A
#
# COMPACT_ATOMS: atom_id res chain seq x y z
N MET A 1 -1.04 13.85 3.17
CA MET A 1 -2.23 14.56 2.63
C MET A 1 -1.96 15.38 1.38
N ASN A 2 -0.90 16.20 1.27
CA ASN A 2 -0.60 16.96 0.02
C ASN A 2 -0.46 16.09 -1.25
N PHE A 3 0.02 14.85 -1.10
CA PHE A 3 0.17 13.89 -2.20
C PHE A 3 -1.16 13.55 -2.89
N ILE A 4 -2.24 13.36 -2.10
CA ILE A 4 -3.58 13.06 -2.63
C ILE A 4 -4.07 14.24 -3.47
N VAL A 5 -4.00 15.46 -2.92
CA VAL A 5 -4.46 16.66 -3.62
C VAL A 5 -3.69 16.87 -4.92
N ARG A 6 -2.35 16.73 -4.88
CA ARG A 6 -1.51 16.80 -6.07
C ARG A 6 -1.93 15.77 -7.12
N LEU A 7 -2.05 14.50 -6.73
CA LEU A 7 -2.44 13.43 -7.64
C LEU A 7 -3.79 13.68 -8.32
N LEU A 8 -4.75 14.24 -7.58
CA LEU A 8 -6.08 14.58 -8.10
C LEU A 8 -6.04 15.80 -9.05
N LEU A 9 -5.23 16.82 -8.73
CA LEU A 9 -5.06 18.02 -9.56
C LEU A 9 -4.24 17.75 -10.84
N ASP A 10 -3.38 16.74 -10.85
CA ASP A 10 -2.62 16.32 -12.04
C ASP A 10 -3.56 15.80 -13.15
N ASN A 11 -4.83 15.53 -12.86
CA ASN A 11 -5.84 15.26 -13.87
C ASN A 11 -6.27 16.57 -14.56
N PRO A 12 -6.00 16.76 -15.87
CA PRO A 12 -6.27 18.02 -16.57
C PRO A 12 -7.76 18.37 -16.70
N ARG A 13 -8.66 17.44 -16.34
CA ARG A 13 -10.12 17.66 -16.32
C ARG A 13 -10.67 17.91 -14.92
N ALA A 14 -9.81 17.94 -13.90
CA ALA A 14 -10.24 18.08 -12.52
C ALA A 14 -10.65 19.53 -12.23
N GLU A 15 -11.90 19.74 -11.82
CA GLU A 15 -12.34 21.00 -11.24
C GLU A 15 -11.90 21.07 -9.77
N GLU A 16 -11.32 22.19 -9.35
CA GLU A 16 -10.78 22.36 -7.99
C GLU A 16 -11.81 22.05 -6.90
N ALA A 17 -13.08 22.43 -7.13
CA ALA A 17 -14.18 22.14 -6.21
C ALA A 17 -14.43 20.63 -6.06
N HIS A 18 -14.40 19.85 -7.16
CA HIS A 18 -14.53 18.40 -7.11
C HIS A 18 -13.35 17.75 -6.39
N VAL A 19 -12.13 18.24 -6.61
CA VAL A 19 -10.93 17.76 -5.91
C VAL A 19 -11.04 18.02 -4.40
N PHE A 20 -11.46 19.22 -4.02
CA PHE A 20 -11.65 19.59 -2.62
C PHE A 20 -12.66 18.66 -1.93
N TRP A 21 -13.84 18.46 -2.51
CA TRP A 21 -14.85 17.59 -1.89
C TRP A 21 -14.44 16.12 -1.85
N THR A 22 -13.75 15.63 -2.88
CA THR A 22 -13.17 14.27 -2.88
C THR A 22 -12.15 14.13 -1.76
N PHE A 23 -11.26 15.12 -1.60
CA PHE A 23 -10.27 15.13 -0.54
C PHE A 23 -10.91 15.18 0.86
N VAL A 24 -11.94 16.01 1.06
CA VAL A 24 -12.68 16.07 2.34
C VAL A 24 -13.32 14.72 2.64
N SER A 25 -13.98 14.09 1.66
CA SER A 25 -14.57 12.75 1.83
C SER A 25 -13.53 11.70 2.20
N LEU A 26 -12.35 11.77 1.61
CA LEU A 26 -11.24 10.86 1.92
C LEU A 26 -10.70 11.13 3.34
N CYS A 27 -10.53 12.39 3.75
CA CYS A 27 -10.10 12.74 5.10
C CYS A 27 -11.03 12.19 6.18
N ASP A 28 -12.34 12.25 5.93
CA ASP A 28 -13.35 11.73 6.85
C ASP A 28 -13.28 10.20 6.94
N ALA A 29 -13.15 9.53 5.79
CA ALA A 29 -12.97 8.09 5.70
C ALA A 29 -11.67 7.60 6.39
N GLU A 30 -10.61 8.42 6.36
CA GLU A 30 -9.29 8.10 6.93
C GLU A 30 -9.08 8.58 8.35
N SER A 31 -10.05 9.24 8.96
CA SER A 31 -9.91 9.82 10.30
C SER A 31 -9.36 8.82 11.31
N SER A 32 -9.72 7.54 11.18
CA SER A 32 -9.21 6.46 12.03
C SER A 32 -7.75 6.07 11.77
N LEU A 33 -7.09 6.40 10.65
CA LEU A 33 -5.65 6.13 10.49
C LEU A 33 -4.77 7.14 11.20
N TYR A 34 -5.30 8.34 11.43
CA TYR A 34 -4.56 9.48 11.98
C TYR A 34 -5.00 9.79 13.42
N GLU A 35 -5.61 8.83 14.13
CA GLU A 35 -5.98 9.06 15.53
C GLU A 35 -4.75 9.27 16.39
N PRO A 36 -4.89 10.00 17.51
CA PRO A 36 -3.83 10.05 18.51
C PRO A 36 -3.40 8.63 18.92
N GLY A 37 -2.10 8.35 18.79
CA GLY A 37 -1.51 7.05 19.11
C GLY A 37 -1.55 6.02 17.98
N PHE A 38 -2.12 6.34 16.81
CA PHE A 38 -2.03 5.51 15.59
C PHE A 38 -2.49 4.04 15.79
N HIS A 39 -3.50 3.79 16.63
CA HIS A 39 -3.93 2.46 17.01
C HIS A 39 -4.41 1.63 15.81
N THR A 40 -5.18 2.23 14.89
CA THR A 40 -5.63 1.55 13.67
C THR A 40 -4.45 1.24 12.75
N LEU A 41 -3.51 2.18 12.61
CA LEU A 41 -2.30 1.98 11.81
C LEU A 41 -1.45 0.82 12.36
N HIS A 42 -1.23 0.78 13.68
CA HIS A 42 -0.53 -0.33 14.33
C HIS A 42 -1.25 -1.66 14.11
N THR A 43 -2.58 -1.68 14.18
CA THR A 43 -3.39 -2.86 13.86
C THR A 43 -3.18 -3.32 12.42
N LEU A 44 -3.04 -2.39 11.47
CA LEU A 44 -2.76 -2.74 10.07
C LEU A 44 -1.35 -3.30 9.88
N PHE A 45 -0.35 -2.80 10.62
CA PHE A 45 1.00 -3.40 10.59
C PHE A 45 0.97 -4.84 11.07
N THR A 46 0.31 -5.13 12.20
CA THR A 46 0.16 -6.50 12.69
C THR A 46 -0.58 -7.39 11.69
N LYS A 47 -1.66 -6.87 11.07
CA LYS A 47 -2.39 -7.62 10.02
C LYS A 47 -1.51 -7.92 8.82
N LEU A 48 -0.74 -6.94 8.34
CA LEU A 48 0.19 -7.14 7.23
C LEU A 48 1.28 -8.16 7.60
N GLU A 49 1.85 -8.07 8.80
CA GLU A 49 2.85 -9.02 9.29
C GLU A 49 2.31 -10.47 9.28
N VAL A 50 1.10 -10.68 9.80
CA VAL A 50 0.42 -11.99 9.76
C VAL A 50 0.19 -12.46 8.33
N LEU A 51 -0.24 -11.57 7.42
CA LEU A 51 -0.44 -11.92 6.01
C LEU A 51 0.87 -12.34 5.34
N VAL A 52 1.97 -11.62 5.58
CA VAL A 52 3.29 -11.96 5.06
C VAL A 52 3.76 -13.30 5.65
N GLN A 53 3.57 -13.53 6.95
CA GLN A 53 3.90 -14.81 7.58
C GLN A 53 3.13 -15.98 6.96
N GLN A 54 1.85 -15.80 6.64
CA GLN A 54 1.01 -16.86 6.07
C GLN A 54 1.25 -17.11 4.58
N GLN A 55 1.57 -16.07 3.80
CA GLN A 55 1.66 -16.16 2.33
C GLN A 55 3.09 -16.26 1.82
N MET A 56 4.04 -15.66 2.54
CA MET A 56 5.47 -15.62 2.21
C MET A 56 6.32 -15.91 3.47
N PRO A 57 6.22 -17.11 4.05
CA PRO A 57 6.88 -17.45 5.32
C PRO A 57 8.41 -17.39 5.27
N ASP A 58 9.00 -17.53 4.08
CA ASP A 58 10.42 -17.32 3.80
C ASP A 58 10.80 -15.84 3.88
N MET A 59 10.06 -14.96 3.20
CA MET A 59 10.26 -13.51 3.31
C MET A 59 10.09 -13.04 4.75
N HIS A 60 9.03 -13.48 5.44
CA HIS A 60 8.81 -13.11 6.84
C HIS A 60 10.02 -13.47 7.71
N ARG A 61 10.54 -14.70 7.61
CA ARG A 61 11.72 -15.12 8.37
C ARG A 61 12.96 -14.30 8.02
N HIS A 62 13.16 -13.96 6.75
CA HIS A 62 14.28 -13.14 6.32
C HIS A 62 14.21 -11.72 6.89
N LEU A 63 13.04 -11.07 6.81
CA LEU A 63 12.81 -9.74 7.39
C LEU A 63 13.08 -9.74 8.90
N GLN A 64 12.61 -10.76 9.62
CA GLN A 64 12.88 -10.92 11.06
C GLN A 64 14.38 -11.12 11.35
N ALA A 65 15.07 -11.95 10.56
CA ALA A 65 16.51 -12.17 10.71
C ALA A 65 17.34 -10.91 10.46
N GLN A 66 16.89 -10.05 9.53
CA GLN A 66 17.51 -8.77 9.23
C GLN A 66 17.06 -7.64 10.18
N GLY A 67 16.11 -7.89 11.10
CA GLY A 67 15.59 -6.86 12.01
C GLY A 67 14.70 -5.80 11.33
N VAL A 68 14.10 -6.12 10.18
CA VAL A 68 13.20 -5.23 9.44
C VAL A 68 11.77 -5.42 9.93
N ALA A 69 11.27 -4.45 10.71
CA ALA A 69 9.87 -4.43 11.12
C ALA A 69 8.97 -3.85 10.02
N VAL A 70 7.74 -4.36 9.91
CA VAL A 70 6.74 -3.89 8.93
C VAL A 70 6.51 -2.37 9.00
N SER A 71 6.51 -1.81 10.20
CA SER A 71 6.33 -0.37 10.42
C SER A 71 7.41 0.49 9.78
N MET A 72 8.61 -0.05 9.51
CA MET A 72 9.73 0.70 8.93
C MET A 72 9.51 1.10 7.47
N PHE A 73 8.67 0.35 6.73
CA PHE A 73 8.36 0.65 5.32
C PHE A 73 6.87 0.93 5.09
N ALA A 74 5.97 0.21 5.77
CA ALA A 74 4.53 0.28 5.49
C ALA A 74 3.87 1.56 6.02
N ALA A 75 4.47 2.24 7.00
CA ALA A 75 3.89 3.45 7.58
C ALA A 75 3.60 4.53 6.53
N ARG A 76 4.58 4.78 5.65
CA ARG A 76 4.41 5.77 4.56
C ARG A 76 3.38 5.30 3.55
N TRP A 77 3.37 4.02 3.20
CA TRP A 77 2.40 3.46 2.27
C TRP A 77 0.96 3.69 2.75
N PHE A 78 0.69 3.38 4.02
CA PHE A 78 -0.65 3.48 4.59
C PHE A 78 -1.06 4.93 4.88
N LEU A 79 -0.19 5.72 5.52
CA LEU A 79 -0.46 7.15 5.82
C LEU A 79 -0.48 8.05 4.58
N THR A 80 -0.19 7.53 3.40
CA THR A 80 -0.39 8.25 2.15
C THR A 80 -1.37 7.56 1.23
N LEU A 81 -1.96 6.43 1.62
CA LEU A 81 -2.79 5.61 0.73
C LEU A 81 -2.10 5.34 -0.61
N PHE A 82 -0.78 5.10 -0.56
CA PHE A 82 0.11 4.93 -1.71
C PHE A 82 0.21 6.13 -2.69
N THR A 83 -0.35 7.30 -2.34
CA THR A 83 -0.31 8.50 -3.18
C THR A 83 1.04 9.18 -3.28
N SER A 84 2.05 8.75 -2.53
CA SER A 84 3.42 9.21 -2.73
C SER A 84 4.05 8.72 -4.04
N LEU A 85 3.41 7.79 -4.76
CA LEU A 85 3.85 7.23 -6.05
C LEU A 85 5.19 6.47 -6.01
N GLU A 86 5.65 6.11 -4.82
CA GLU A 86 6.89 5.35 -4.62
C GLU A 86 6.71 3.85 -4.85
N THR A 87 5.46 3.37 -4.84
CA THR A 87 5.13 1.96 -5.10
C THR A 87 4.60 1.75 -6.52
N PHE A 88 3.64 2.56 -6.95
CA PHE A 88 2.97 2.43 -8.24
C PHE A 88 2.84 3.78 -8.95
N GLY A 89 2.74 3.72 -10.28
CA GLY A 89 2.40 4.89 -11.08
C GLY A 89 0.99 5.43 -10.81
N PRO A 90 0.72 6.69 -11.22
CA PRO A 90 -0.49 7.43 -10.84
C PRO A 90 -1.79 6.72 -11.24
N THR A 91 -1.81 6.04 -12.40
CA THR A 91 -2.99 5.31 -12.88
C THR A 91 -3.41 4.19 -11.93
N LEU A 92 -2.46 3.43 -11.38
CA LEU A 92 -2.78 2.36 -10.41
C LEU A 92 -3.20 2.95 -9.07
N VAL A 93 -2.54 4.00 -8.61
CA VAL A 93 -2.86 4.65 -7.34
C VAL A 93 -4.25 5.26 -7.36
N LEU A 94 -4.68 5.89 -8.47
CA LEU A 94 -6.05 6.38 -8.62
C LEU A 94 -7.07 5.23 -8.52
N ARG A 95 -6.79 4.07 -9.14
CA ARG A 95 -7.64 2.88 -9.01
C ARG A 95 -7.67 2.33 -7.59
N LEU A 96 -6.54 2.37 -6.89
CA LEU A 96 -6.47 1.99 -5.48
C LEU A 96 -7.36 2.91 -4.65
N LEU A 97 -7.34 4.23 -4.88
CA LEU A 97 -8.21 5.17 -4.17
C LEU A 97 -9.70 4.88 -4.42
N ASP A 98 -10.09 4.55 -5.65
CA ASP A 98 -11.47 4.12 -5.97
C ASP A 98 -11.88 2.90 -5.13
N LEU A 99 -11.02 1.88 -5.06
CA LEU A 99 -11.29 0.65 -4.30
C LEU A 99 -11.26 0.89 -2.79
N TYR A 100 -10.38 1.76 -2.34
CA TYR A 100 -10.25 2.16 -0.95
C TYR A 100 -11.55 2.81 -0.44
N HIS A 101 -12.21 3.62 -1.28
CA HIS A 101 -13.54 4.17 -1.00
C HIS A 101 -14.63 3.10 -0.83
N LEU A 102 -14.41 1.87 -1.28
CA LEU A 102 -15.35 0.75 -1.12
C LEU A 102 -14.96 -0.18 0.05
N ASP A 103 -13.71 -0.63 0.10
CA ASP A 103 -13.24 -1.67 1.04
C ASP A 103 -12.48 -1.15 2.26
N ARG A 104 -12.24 0.17 2.35
CA ARG A 104 -11.50 0.86 3.43
C ARG A 104 -10.09 0.26 3.62
N HIS A 105 -9.58 0.29 4.85
CA HIS A 105 -8.26 -0.17 5.27
C HIS A 105 -7.83 -1.56 4.78
N ARG A 106 -8.78 -2.45 4.43
CA ARG A 106 -8.48 -3.82 4.00
C ARG A 106 -7.67 -3.86 2.71
N ILE A 107 -8.02 -3.01 1.75
CA ILE A 107 -7.32 -2.98 0.45
C ILE A 107 -5.85 -2.57 0.61
N LEU A 108 -5.52 -1.76 1.63
CA LEU A 108 -4.14 -1.33 1.88
C LEU A 108 -3.21 -2.51 2.16
N CYS A 109 -3.66 -3.47 2.98
CA CYS A 109 -2.88 -4.68 3.26
C CYS A 109 -2.78 -5.59 2.03
N GLY A 110 -3.86 -5.74 1.26
CA GLY A 110 -3.83 -6.52 0.01
C GLY A 110 -2.84 -5.95 -1.01
N ILE A 111 -2.84 -4.63 -1.17
CA ILE A 111 -1.90 -3.95 -2.07
C ILE A 111 -0.46 -4.07 -1.56
N ALA A 112 -0.22 -3.85 -0.27
CA ALA A 112 1.11 -4.01 0.31
C ALA A 112 1.65 -5.43 0.12
N LEU A 113 0.80 -6.45 0.24
CA LEU A 113 1.19 -7.83 0.00
C LEU A 113 1.61 -8.05 -1.45
N VAL A 114 0.84 -7.56 -2.41
CA VAL A 114 1.16 -7.65 -3.84
C VAL A 114 2.51 -6.96 -4.15
N VAL A 115 2.79 -5.81 -3.54
CA VAL A 115 4.10 -5.13 -3.67
C VAL A 115 5.23 -6.02 -3.15
N LEU A 116 5.03 -6.65 -1.99
CA LEU A 116 6.03 -7.53 -1.38
C LEU A 116 6.26 -8.80 -2.21
N GLU A 117 5.22 -9.36 -2.83
CA GLU A 117 5.33 -10.52 -3.72
C GLU A 117 6.17 -10.20 -4.96
N GLU A 118 5.93 -9.06 -5.62
CA GLU A 118 6.68 -8.66 -6.81
C GLU A 118 8.16 -8.37 -6.51
N LEU A 119 8.48 -8.01 -5.26
CA LEU A 119 9.85 -7.72 -4.82
C LEU A 119 10.52 -8.89 -4.09
N LYS A 120 9.85 -10.04 -4.00
CA LYS A 120 10.24 -11.11 -3.07
C LYS A 120 11.66 -11.62 -3.28
N ASP A 121 12.01 -11.94 -4.52
CA ASP A 121 13.31 -12.51 -4.84
C ASP A 121 14.43 -11.54 -4.50
N LEU A 122 14.25 -10.25 -4.84
CA LEU A 122 15.24 -9.20 -4.56
C LEU A 122 15.42 -8.97 -3.04
N VAL A 123 14.32 -8.99 -2.27
CA VAL A 123 14.36 -8.82 -0.82
C VAL A 123 15.07 -9.99 -0.13
N LEU A 124 14.84 -11.22 -0.59
CA LEU A 124 15.45 -12.42 -0.02
C LEU A 124 16.97 -12.48 -0.20
N GLU A 125 17.49 -11.85 -1.25
CA GLU A 125 18.93 -11.77 -1.55
C GLU A 125 19.63 -10.56 -0.90
N SER A 126 18.87 -9.69 -0.22
CA SER A 126 19.34 -8.40 0.28
C SER A 126 19.57 -8.40 1.80
N GLU A 127 20.45 -7.50 2.25
CA GLU A 127 20.66 -7.20 3.67
C GLU A 127 19.81 -5.99 4.13
N PHE A 128 19.73 -5.76 5.45
CA PHE A 128 18.89 -4.73 6.07
C PHE A 128 18.81 -3.39 5.33
N GLU A 129 19.94 -2.73 5.04
CA GLU A 129 19.95 -1.40 4.40
C GLU A 129 19.34 -1.44 2.99
N THR A 130 19.70 -2.45 2.21
CA THR A 130 19.21 -2.66 0.85
C THR A 130 17.72 -3.00 0.85
N ILE A 131 17.26 -3.85 1.78
CA ILE A 131 15.83 -4.15 1.97
C ILE A 131 15.05 -2.86 2.23
N LEU A 132 15.53 -2.01 3.14
CA LEU A 132 14.86 -0.75 3.43
C LEU A 132 14.83 0.17 2.21
N ALA A 133 15.92 0.26 1.43
CA ALA A 133 15.94 1.05 0.20
C ALA A 133 14.89 0.54 -0.81
N ILE A 134 14.82 -0.78 -1.02
CA ILE A 134 13.85 -1.42 -1.93
C ILE A 134 12.42 -1.14 -1.46
N LEU A 135 12.10 -1.41 -0.19
CA LEU A 135 10.74 -1.28 0.33
C LEU A 135 10.30 0.17 0.54
N GLN A 136 11.22 1.11 0.72
CA GLN A 136 10.85 2.53 0.77
C GLN A 136 10.56 3.11 -0.62
N TYR A 137 11.16 2.53 -1.67
CA TYR A 137 11.05 2.99 -3.06
C TYR A 137 10.76 1.86 -4.09
N PRO A 138 9.73 1.01 -3.91
CA PRO A 138 9.53 -0.20 -4.72
C PRO A 138 9.47 0.02 -6.24
N ARG A 139 8.93 1.16 -6.66
CA ARG A 139 8.72 1.49 -8.08
C ARG A 139 10.03 1.56 -8.87
N HIS A 140 11.17 1.82 -8.23
CA HIS A 140 12.48 1.80 -8.90
C HIS A 140 12.93 0.39 -9.29
N TYR A 141 12.36 -0.63 -8.64
CA TYR A 141 12.73 -2.04 -8.81
C TYR A 141 11.65 -2.85 -9.54
N MET A 142 10.44 -2.30 -9.70
CA MET A 142 9.35 -2.91 -10.46
C MET A 142 9.23 -2.26 -11.84
N PRO A 143 9.15 -3.04 -12.94
CA PRO A 143 8.88 -2.48 -14.25
C PRO A 143 7.49 -1.85 -14.26
N GLU A 144 7.31 -0.77 -15.03
CA GLU A 144 5.99 -0.15 -15.18
C GLU A 144 5.01 -1.16 -15.80
N PRO A 145 3.95 -1.57 -15.06
CA PRO A 145 3.07 -2.63 -15.50
C PRO A 145 2.23 -2.16 -16.67
N ASP A 146 2.06 -3.02 -17.67
CA ASP A 146 1.12 -2.78 -18.78
C ASP A 146 -0.35 -2.84 -18.30
N PHE A 147 -1.30 -2.66 -19.21
CA PHE A 147 -2.72 -2.68 -18.84
C PHE A 147 -3.18 -4.02 -18.23
N ALA A 148 -2.66 -5.15 -18.75
CA ALA A 148 -3.05 -6.47 -18.29
C ALA A 148 -2.51 -6.74 -16.88
N LYS A 149 -1.22 -6.48 -16.66
CA LYS A 149 -0.57 -6.63 -15.36
C LYS A 149 -1.17 -5.69 -14.32
N ARG A 150 -1.51 -4.44 -14.68
CA ARG A 150 -2.22 -3.53 -13.76
C ARG A 150 -3.54 -4.12 -13.28
N LYS A 151 -4.32 -4.72 -14.18
CA LYS A 151 -5.59 -5.36 -13.84
C LYS A 151 -5.37 -6.57 -12.94
N GLU A 152 -4.39 -7.41 -13.27
CA GLU A 152 -4.01 -8.58 -12.48
C GLU A 152 -3.62 -8.21 -11.05
N LEU A 153 -2.72 -7.23 -10.88
CA LEU A 153 -2.27 -6.75 -9.56
C LEU A 153 -3.44 -6.25 -8.70
N MET A 154 -4.35 -5.46 -9.28
CA MET A 154 -5.52 -4.96 -8.56
C MET A 154 -6.51 -6.08 -8.20
N GLN A 155 -6.74 -7.03 -9.12
CA GLN A 155 -7.59 -8.19 -8.86
C GLN A 155 -7.01 -9.07 -7.75
N HIS A 156 -5.69 -9.29 -7.77
CA HIS A 156 -5.02 -10.07 -6.74
C HIS A 156 -5.16 -9.40 -5.37
N ALA A 157 -4.88 -8.10 -5.28
CA ALA A 157 -5.03 -7.32 -4.05
C ALA A 157 -6.46 -7.39 -3.49
N LEU A 158 -7.49 -7.31 -4.34
CA LEU A 158 -8.89 -7.44 -3.94
C LEU A 158 -9.21 -8.83 -3.39
N VAL A 159 -8.79 -9.90 -4.08
CA VAL A 159 -9.02 -11.28 -3.63
C VAL A 159 -8.37 -11.52 -2.27
N VAL A 160 -7.14 -11.06 -2.07
CA VAL A 160 -6.45 -11.17 -0.78
C VAL A 160 -7.20 -10.41 0.33
N SER A 161 -7.65 -9.20 0.02
CA SER A 161 -8.36 -8.32 0.97
C SER A 161 -9.70 -8.90 1.43
N ILE A 162 -10.42 -9.58 0.52
CA ILE A 162 -11.73 -10.19 0.79
C ILE A 162 -11.57 -11.55 1.48
N THR A 163 -10.71 -12.42 0.97
CA THR A 163 -10.74 -13.85 1.31
C THR A 163 -10.13 -14.17 2.68
N ARG A 164 -9.21 -13.35 3.20
CA ARG A 164 -8.39 -13.72 4.37
C ARG A 164 -8.49 -12.78 5.57
N ILE A 165 -8.88 -11.52 5.37
CA ILE A 165 -9.12 -10.58 6.50
C ILE A 165 -10.48 -10.86 7.17
N LEU A 166 -11.39 -11.57 6.50
CA LEU A 166 -12.69 -11.96 7.05
C LEU A 166 -12.64 -13.19 7.99
N LEU A 167 -11.49 -13.85 8.14
CA LEU A 167 -11.35 -15.07 8.94
C LEU A 167 -10.78 -14.84 10.36
N ASN A 168 -10.57 -13.58 10.77
CA ASN A 168 -10.20 -13.21 12.15
C ASN A 168 -11.03 -12.02 12.65
#